data_AF-A0A7X2PBP0-F1
#
_entry.id   AF-A0A7X2PBP0-F1
#
_cell.length_a   1.000
_cell.length_b   1.000
_cell.length_c   1.000
_cell.angle_alpha   90.00
_cell.angle_beta   90.00
_cell.angle_gamma   90.00
#
_symmetry.space_group_name_H-M   'P 1'
#
loop_
_entity.id
_entity.type
_entity.pdbx_description
1 polymer ?
#
loop_
_entity_poly.entity_id
_entity_poly.type
_entity_poly.pdbx_seq_one_letter_code
_entity_poly.pdbx_strand_id
1 'polypeptide(L)' 'MFYDLSNARIEAANNKIKLLIRRSYGFRNIDSMLNMIYLTCSNLKIPLPNRP' A
#
# COMPACT_ATOMS: atom_id res chain seq x y z
N MET A 1 19.05 -9.71 8.24
CA MET A 1 20.06 -9.09 7.36
C MET A 1 19.36 -8.79 6.04
N PHE A 2 18.75 -7.60 5.92
CA PHE A 2 18.01 -7.20 4.73
C PHE A 2 19.02 -6.79 3.66
N TYR A 3 19.36 -7.76 2.81
CA TYR A 3 20.21 -7.60 1.63
C TYR A 3 19.85 -6.33 0.87
N ASP A 4 20.89 -5.57 0.51
CA ASP A 4 20.93 -4.32 -0.25
C ASP A 4 19.65 -3.99 -1.04
N LEU A 5 18.67 -3.40 -0.36
CA LEU A 5 17.53 -2.82 -1.05
C LEU A 5 18.02 -1.52 -1.69
N SER A 6 18.33 -1.57 -2.99
CA SER A 6 18.80 -0.40 -3.74
C SER A 6 17.90 0.81 -3.48
N ASN A 7 18.49 2.00 -3.31
CA ASN A 7 17.74 3.24 -3.05
C ASN A 7 16.59 3.45 -4.05
N ALA A 8 16.78 3.10 -5.33
CA ALA A 8 15.73 3.16 -6.35
C ALA A 8 14.47 2.33 -6.00
N ARG A 9 14.63 1.16 -5.37
CA ARG A 9 13.51 0.31 -4.93
C ARG A 9 12.78 0.91 -3.74
N ILE A 10 13.52 1.52 -2.80
CA ILE A 10 12.95 2.24 -1.65
C ILE A 10 12.19 3.47 -2.14
N GLU A 11 12.77 4.25 -3.03
CA GLU A 11 12.16 5.44 -3.63
C GLU A 11 10.89 5.09 -4.42
N ALA A 12 10.94 4.01 -5.22
CA ALA A 12 9.76 3.53 -5.93
C ALA A 12 8.63 3.16 -4.96
N ALA A 13 8.94 2.47 -3.85
CA ALA A 13 7.96 2.16 -2.81
C ALA A 13 7.40 3.44 -2.15
N ASN A 14 8.25 4.39 -1.79
CA ASN A 14 7.85 5.66 -1.20
C ASN A 14 6.95 6.47 -2.15
N ASN A 15 7.28 6.52 -3.44
CA ASN A 15 6.47 7.21 -4.44
C ASN A 15 5.12 6.53 -4.66
N LYS A 16 5.08 5.19 -4.65
CA LYS A 16 3.82 4.43 -4.68
C LYS A 16 2.94 4.75 -3.46
N ILE A 17 3.51 4.83 -2.27
CA ILE A 17 2.77 5.21 -1.04
C ILE A 17 2.24 6.64 -1.15
N LYS A 18 3.05 7.62 -1.57
CA LYS A 18 2.61 9.02 -1.78
C LYS A 18 1.44 9.11 -2.75
N LEU A 19 1.47 8.33 -3.84
CA LEU A 19 0.37 8.27 -4.80
C LEU A 19 -0.90 7.68 -4.18
N LEU A 20 -0.79 6.61 -3.38
CA LEU A 20 -1.92 6.01 -2.69
C LEU A 20 -2.55 6.98 -1.68
N ILE A 21 -1.73 7.69 -0.90
CA ILE A 21 -2.19 8.75 0.01
C ILE A 21 -3.00 9.81 -0.76
N ARG A 22 -2.53 10.20 -1.95
CA ARG A 22 -3.24 11.16 -2.80
C ARG A 22 -4.57 10.64 -3.33
N ARG A 23 -4.67 9.34 -3.59
CA ARG A 23 -5.92 8.68 -3.98
C ARG A 23 -6.89 8.53 -2.81
N SER A 24 -6.39 8.42 -1.60
CA SER A 24 -7.18 8.25 -0.38
C SER A 24 -7.60 9.55 0.30
N TYR A 25 -7.30 10.73 -0.25
CA TYR A 25 -7.68 12.03 0.37
C TYR A 25 -9.19 12.18 0.67
N GLY A 26 -10.06 11.38 0.05
CA GLY A 26 -11.49 11.34 0.36
C GLY A 26 -11.88 10.51 1.60
N PHE A 27 -10.94 9.78 2.21
CA PHE A 27 -11.22 9.00 3.41
C PHE A 27 -11.24 9.88 4.66
N ARG A 28 -12.30 9.70 5.45
CA ARG A 28 -12.48 10.40 6.73
C ARG A 28 -11.75 9.74 7.91
N ASN A 29 -11.21 8.53 7.70
CA ASN A 29 -10.44 7.78 8.69
C ASN A 29 -9.08 7.36 8.10
N ILE A 30 -8.00 7.61 8.86
CA ILE A 30 -6.63 7.19 8.57
C ILE A 30 -6.55 5.67 8.40
N ASP A 31 -7.28 4.88 9.18
CA ASP A 31 -7.30 3.42 9.08
C ASP A 31 -7.76 2.95 7.69
N SER A 32 -8.72 3.66 7.09
CA SER A 32 -9.18 3.35 5.72
C SER A 32 -8.10 3.64 4.68
N MET A 33 -7.31 4.70 4.87
CA MET A 33 -6.15 5.00 4.05
C MET A 33 -5.06 3.95 4.22
N LEU A 34 -4.74 3.58 5.46
CA LEU A 34 -3.75 2.55 5.76
C LEU A 34 -4.16 1.20 5.15
N ASN A 35 -5.43 0.79 5.29
CA ASN A 35 -5.96 -0.42 4.68
C ASN A 35 -5.77 -0.42 3.15
N MET A 36 -6.03 0.69 2.47
CA MET A 36 -5.77 0.79 1.02
C MET A 36 -4.28 0.58 0.69
N ILE A 37 -3.38 1.15 1.50
CA ILE A 37 -1.93 0.99 1.30
C ILE A 37 -1.51 -0.46 1.53
N TYR A 38 -1.96 -1.10 2.62
CA TYR A 38 -1.70 -2.50 2.92
C TYR A 38 -2.24 -3.42 1.83
N LEU A 39 -3.47 -3.19 1.35
CA LEU A 39 -4.07 -3.92 0.24
C LEU A 39 -3.23 -3.88 -1.04
N THR A 40 -2.58 -2.75 -1.31
CA THR A 40 -1.90 -2.51 -2.60
C THR A 40 -0.40 -2.82 -2.57
N CYS A 41 0.22 -2.69 -1.40
CA CYS A 41 1.68 -2.81 -1.22
C CYS A 41 2.09 -4.08 -0.48
N SER A 42 1.19 -4.74 0.23
CA SER A 42 1.47 -6.01 0.90
C SER A 42 1.01 -7.20 0.07
N ASN A 43 1.59 -8.37 0.31
CA ASN A 43 1.13 -9.62 -0.28
C ASN A 43 -0.08 -10.21 0.50
N LEU A 44 -1.01 -9.33 0.90
CA LEU A 44 -2.20 -9.70 1.66
C LEU A 44 -3.19 -10.40 0.72
N LYS A 45 -3.39 -11.69 0.93
CA LYS A 45 -4.43 -12.46 0.23
C LYS A 45 -5.75 -12.26 0.96
N ILE A 46 -6.62 -11.43 0.40
CA ILE A 46 -7.95 -11.20 0.96
C ILE A 46 -8.97 -11.89 0.07
N PRO A 47 -9.74 -12.85 0.60
CA PRO A 47 -10.83 -13.46 -0.15
C PRO A 47 -11.89 -12.39 -0.41
N LEU A 48 -12.24 -12.20 -1.67
CA LEU A 48 -13.29 -11.26 -2.02
C LEU A 48 -14.63 -11.87 -1.61
N PRO A 49 -15.51 -11.12 -0.91
CA PRO A 49 -16.84 -11.62 -0.62
C PRO A 49 -17.54 -11.96 -1.94
N ASN A 50 -18.18 -13.13 -1.99
CA ASN A 50 -18.86 -13.69 -3.17
C ASN A 50 -17.96 -14.11 -4.35
N ARG A 51 -16.66 -14.37 -4.12
CA ARG A 51 -15.84 -15.14 -5.06
C ARG A 51 -15.24 -16.36 -4.35
N PRO A 52 -15.74 -17.58 -4.62
CA PRO A 52 -15.15 -18.81 -4.08
C PRO A 52 -13.74 -19.04 -4.63
#